data_AF-A0A3P3Q2R6-F1
#
_entry.id   AF-A0A3P3Q2R6-F1
#
_cell.length_a   1.000
_cell.length_b   1.000
_cell.length_c   1.000
_cell.angle_alpha   90.00
_cell.angle_beta   90.00
_cell.angle_gamma   90.00
#
_symmetry.space_group_name_H-M   'P 1'
#
loop_
_entity.id
_entity.type
_entity.pdbx_description
1 polymer ?
#
loop_
_entity_poly.entity_id
_entity_poly.type
_entity_poly.pdbx_seq_one_letter_code
_entity_poly.pdbx_strand_id
1 'polypeptide(L)'
;MKYTILYRSNGDVLAVVSEQSDLEALKIGTFEVPDGHIIDSIDTSKEEHTAVSHATPMADIAKLMAEVEATKQHLEELNRKRSEETEEMRKAILANATMMATLAPPEEGEEDEG
;
A
#
# COMPACT_ATOMS: atom_id res chain seq x y z
N MET A 1 33.74 -17.58 -29.89
CA MET A 1 32.36 -17.20 -29.51
C MET A 1 32.15 -15.76 -29.95
N LYS A 2 31.03 -15.46 -30.61
CA LYS A 2 30.70 -14.12 -31.08
C LYS A 2 29.50 -13.59 -30.28
N TYR A 3 29.44 -12.28 -30.08
CA TYR A 3 28.39 -11.61 -29.33
C TYR A 3 27.92 -10.40 -30.12
N THR A 4 26.62 -10.11 -30.05
CA THR A 4 26.06 -8.86 -30.57
C THR A 4 25.98 -7.88 -29.41
N ILE A 5 26.60 -6.71 -29.57
CA ILE A 5 26.66 -5.69 -28.53
C ILE A 5 25.83 -4.50 -28.97
N LEU A 6 24.90 -4.07 -28.12
CA LEU A 6 24.21 -2.79 -28.22
C LEU A 6 25.09 -1.75 -27.53
N TYR A 7 25.69 -0.85 -28.29
CA TYR A 7 26.57 0.20 -27.76
C TYR A 7 26.21 1.55 -28.37
N ARG A 8 26.48 2.63 -27.62
CA ARG A 8 26.33 4.01 -28.08
C ARG A 8 27.53 4.43 -28.91
N SER A 9 27.37 5.50 -29.69
CA SER A 9 28.46 6.08 -30.50
C SER A 9 29.68 6.54 -29.68
N ASN A 10 29.51 6.77 -28.37
CA ASN A 10 30.60 7.11 -27.44
C ASN A 10 31.36 5.88 -26.89
N GLY A 11 30.95 4.65 -27.24
CA GLY A 11 31.56 3.41 -26.76
C GLY A 11 30.91 2.81 -25.52
N ASP A 12 29.87 3.42 -24.94
CA ASP A 12 29.16 2.85 -23.79
C ASP A 12 28.34 1.63 -24.21
N VAL A 13 28.55 0.51 -23.52
CA VAL A 13 27.80 -0.73 -23.72
C VAL A 13 26.48 -0.68 -22.96
N LEU A 14 25.37 -0.86 -23.68
CA LEU A 14 24.02 -0.92 -23.13
C LEU A 14 23.62 -2.36 -22.80
N ALA A 15 23.90 -3.29 -23.72
CA ALA A 15 23.57 -4.71 -23.53
C ALA A 15 24.47 -5.60 -24.40
N VAL A 16 24.76 -6.79 -23.89
CA VAL A 16 25.46 -7.86 -24.60
C VAL A 16 24.48 -9.00 -24.78
N VAL A 17 24.22 -9.37 -26.03
CA VAL A 17 23.33 -10.48 -26.38
C VAL A 17 24.11 -11.53 -27.19
N SER A 18 23.61 -12.77 -27.17
CA SER A 18 24.13 -13.85 -28.02
C SER A 18 24.11 -13.44 -29.49
N GLU A 19 25.04 -13.97 -30.29
CA GLU A 19 25.17 -13.70 -31.73
C GLU A 19 23.79 -13.71 -32.40
N GLN A 20 23.39 -12.54 -32.91
CA GLN A 20 22.23 -12.40 -33.78
C GLN A 20 22.72 -12.55 -35.21
N SER A 21 22.15 -13.51 -35.95
CA SER A 21 22.55 -13.84 -37.32
C SER A 21 22.25 -12.71 -38.30
N ASP A 22 21.23 -11.90 -38.01
CA ASP A 22 20.71 -10.85 -38.87
C ASP A 22 20.64 -9.53 -38.08
N LEU A 23 21.63 -8.67 -38.32
CA LEU A 23 21.72 -7.37 -37.66
C LEU A 23 20.83 -6.32 -38.34
N GLU A 24 20.47 -6.50 -39.61
CA GLU A 24 19.63 -5.55 -40.36
C GLU A 24 18.15 -5.70 -39.99
N ALA A 25 17.74 -6.91 -39.57
CA ALA A 25 16.39 -7.16 -39.06
C ALA A 25 16.15 -6.62 -37.62
N LEU A 26 17.19 -6.21 -36.89
CA LEU A 26 17.05 -5.66 -35.54
C LEU A 26 16.40 -4.27 -35.60
N LYS A 27 15.19 -4.17 -35.06
CA LYS A 27 14.50 -2.89 -34.90
C LYS A 27 14.66 -2.40 -33.46
N ILE A 28 15.21 -1.20 -33.29
CA ILE A 28 15.34 -0.53 -32.00
C ILE A 28 14.24 0.53 -31.93
N GLY A 29 13.38 0.46 -30.91
CA GLY A 29 12.31 1.40 -30.66
C GLY A 29 12.27 1.79 -29.18
N THR A 30 11.76 2.97 -28.89
CA THR A 30 11.43 3.38 -27.52
C THR A 30 9.92 3.24 -27.35
N PHE A 31 9.50 2.51 -26.33
CA PHE A 31 8.09 2.29 -26.02
C PHE A 31 7.80 2.80 -24.63
N GLU A 32 6.71 3.54 -24.48
CA GLU A 32 6.20 3.91 -23.17
C GLU A 32 5.50 2.70 -22.56
N VAL A 33 5.99 2.27 -21.40
CA VAL A 33 5.46 1.12 -20.67
C VAL A 33 5.09 1.60 -19.27
N PRO A 34 3.87 1.32 -18.78
CA PRO A 34 3.47 1.74 -17.45
C PRO A 34 4.34 1.11 -16.37
N ASP A 35 4.58 1.86 -15.30
CA ASP A 35 5.50 1.47 -14.24
C ASP A 35 5.10 0.13 -13.61
N GLY A 36 6.08 -0.75 -13.37
CA GLY A 36 5.85 -2.10 -12.85
C GLY A 36 5.37 -3.14 -13.88
N HIS A 37 5.34 -2.82 -15.18
CA HIS A 37 5.09 -3.81 -16.23
C HIS A 37 6.39 -4.32 -16.86
N ILE A 38 6.41 -5.60 -17.23
CA ILE A 38 7.50 -6.19 -18.03
C ILE A 38 7.00 -6.31 -19.46
N ILE A 39 7.86 -5.99 -20.44
CA ILE A 39 7.58 -6.17 -21.87
C ILE A 39 7.76 -7.66 -22.19
N ASP A 40 6.70 -8.33 -22.61
CA ASP A 40 6.75 -9.73 -23.03
C ASP A 40 7.02 -9.85 -24.53
N SER A 41 6.43 -8.96 -25.32
CA SER A 41 6.59 -8.96 -26.78
C SER A 41 6.31 -7.59 -27.37
N ILE A 42 6.79 -7.36 -28.58
CA ILE A 42 6.41 -6.21 -29.39
C ILE A 42 5.42 -6.68 -30.45
N ASP A 43 4.22 -6.11 -30.44
CA ASP A 43 3.25 -6.32 -31.51
C ASP A 43 3.68 -5.51 -32.74
N THR A 44 4.14 -6.23 -33.78
CA THR A 44 4.55 -5.66 -35.07
C THR A 44 3.46 -5.77 -36.14
N SER A 45 2.24 -6.20 -35.78
CA SER A 45 1.14 -6.38 -36.74
C SER A 45 0.53 -5.05 -37.21
N LYS A 46 0.78 -3.97 -36.47
CA LYS A 46 0.30 -2.61 -36.74
C LYS A 46 1.40 -1.73 -37.33
N GLU A 47 1.02 -0.65 -38.02
CA GLU A 47 1.97 0.35 -38.54
C GLU A 47 2.83 0.96 -37.42
N GLU A 48 2.24 1.19 -36.25
CA GLU A 48 2.96 1.52 -35.03
C GLU A 48 3.18 0.26 -34.18
N HIS A 49 4.44 -0.11 -33.98
CA HIS A 49 4.77 -1.18 -33.05
C HIS A 49 4.27 -0.83 -31.65
N THR A 50 3.66 -1.78 -30.95
CA THR A 50 3.17 -1.56 -29.58
C THR A 50 3.82 -2.55 -28.63
N ALA A 51 4.30 -2.09 -27.48
CA ALA A 51 4.81 -2.99 -26.45
C ALA A 51 3.63 -3.69 -25.76
N VAL A 52 3.58 -5.02 -25.88
CA VAL A 52 2.66 -5.86 -25.10
C VAL A 52 3.36 -6.15 -23.79
N SER A 53 2.83 -5.59 -22.72
CA SER A 53 3.41 -5.71 -21.38
C SER A 53 2.37 -6.23 -20.38
N HIS A 54 2.74 -7.20 -19.54
CA HIS A 54 1.90 -7.63 -18.43
C HIS A 54 2.27 -6.91 -17.11
N ALA A 55 1.27 -6.71 -16.24
CA ALA A 55 1.49 -6.19 -14.90
C ALA A 55 2.22 -7.24 -14.06
N THR A 56 3.35 -6.88 -13.47
CA THR A 56 3.99 -7.77 -12.50
C THR A 56 3.23 -7.73 -11.18
N PRO A 57 3.17 -8.83 -10.40
CA PRO A 57 2.56 -8.83 -9.07
C PRO A 57 3.15 -7.76 -8.12
N MET A 58 4.36 -7.27 -8.39
CA MET A 58 5.00 -6.18 -7.64
C MET A 58 4.38 -4.80 -7.93
N ALA A 59 3.79 -4.59 -9.11
CA ALA A 59 3.07 -3.36 -9.45
C ALA A 59 1.84 -3.15 -8.55
N ASP A 60 1.20 -4.25 -8.14
CA ASP A 60 0.05 -4.22 -7.24
C ASP A 60 0.46 -4.01 -5.77
N ILE A 61 1.68 -4.39 -5.39
CA ILE A 61 2.16 -4.25 -4.00
C ILE A 61 2.33 -2.78 -3.60
N ALA A 62 2.73 -1.89 -4.52
CA ALA A 62 2.82 -0.46 -4.23
C ALA A 62 1.45 0.18 -3.95
N LYS A 63 0.41 -0.21 -4.72
CA LYS A 63 -0.98 0.22 -4.49
C LYS A 63 -1.53 -0.37 -3.19
N LEU A 64 -1.28 -1.66 -2.94
CA LEU A 64 -1.68 -2.33 -1.70
C LEU A 64 -1.02 -1.71 -0.47
N MET A 65 0.26 -1.32 -0.54
CA MET A 65 0.92 -0.64 0.57
C MET A 65 0.28 0.73 0.89
N ALA A 66 -0.06 1.51 -0.14
CA ALA A 66 -0.74 2.78 0.05
C ALA A 66 -2.15 2.60 0.66
N GLU A 67 -2.91 1.59 0.22
CA GLU A 67 -4.22 1.27 0.79
C GLU A 67 -4.14 0.78 2.25
N VAL A 68 -3.13 -0.03 2.57
CA VAL A 68 -2.88 -0.50 3.94
C VAL A 68 -2.53 0.66 4.87
N GLU A 69 -1.69 1.60 4.41
CA GLU A 69 -1.31 2.77 5.21
C GLU A 69 -2.50 3.70 5.46
N ALA A 70 -3.31 3.97 4.42
CA ALA A 70 -4.54 4.75 4.58
C ALA A 70 -5.54 4.08 5.54
N THR A 71 -5.69 2.77 5.46
CA THR A 71 -6.56 2.00 6.36
C THR A 71 -6.06 2.04 7.80
N LYS A 72 -4.74 1.93 8.00
CA LYS A 72 -4.12 2.02 9.32
C LYS A 72 -4.35 3.39 9.96
N GLN A 73 -4.15 4.47 9.22
CA GLN A 73 -4.38 5.83 9.72
C GLN A 73 -5.85 6.03 10.12
N HIS A 74 -6.79 5.55 9.30
CA HIS A 74 -8.21 5.62 9.62
C HIS A 74 -8.57 4.82 10.89
N LEU A 75 -7.98 3.64 11.06
CA LEU A 75 -8.18 2.81 12.26
C LEU A 75 -7.61 3.47 13.52
N GLU A 76 -6.43 4.09 13.43
CA GLU A 76 -5.83 4.84 14.55
C GLU A 76 -6.70 6.04 14.96
N GLU A 77 -7.28 6.76 14.00
CA GLU A 77 -8.20 7.87 14.29
C GLU A 77 -9.47 7.38 14.99
N LEU A 78 -10.07 6.29 14.51
CA LEU A 78 -11.26 5.70 15.13
C LEU A 78 -10.98 5.20 16.55
N ASN A 79 -9.82 4.58 16.77
CA ASN A 79 -9.41 4.12 18.09
C ASN A 79 -9.19 5.29 19.05
N ARG A 80 -8.62 6.41 18.58
CA ARG A 80 -8.46 7.62 19.38
C ARG A 80 -9.82 8.19 19.80
N LYS A 81 -10.75 8.38 18.85
CA LYS A 81 -12.10 8.88 19.16
C LYS A 81 -12.83 7.97 20.15
N ARG A 82 -12.76 6.66 19.95
CA ARG A 82 -13.37 5.69 20.88
C ARG A 82 -12.75 5.77 22.26
N SER A 83 -11.42 5.96 22.36
CA SER A 83 -10.74 6.13 23.64
C SER A 83 -11.27 7.36 24.39
N GLU A 84 -11.38 8.49 23.69
CA GLU A 84 -11.92 9.74 24.24
C GLU A 84 -13.38 9.58 24.69
N GLU A 85 -14.24 9.01 23.86
CA GLU A 85 -15.65 8.73 24.19
C GLU A 85 -15.78 7.79 25.39
N THR A 86 -14.95 6.76 25.49
CA THR A 86 -14.98 5.84 26.65
C THR A 86 -14.50 6.52 27.93
N GLU A 87 -13.57 7.47 27.85
CA GLU A 87 -13.11 8.23 29.01
C GLU A 87 -14.19 9.19 29.49
N GLU A 88 -14.86 9.88 28.57
CA GLU A 88 -16.02 10.73 28.89
C GLU A 88 -17.17 9.92 29.48
N MET A 89 -17.48 8.76 28.90
CA MET A 89 -18.50 7.85 29.42
C MET A 89 -18.16 7.37 30.83
N ARG A 90 -16.90 7.01 31.10
CA ARG A 90 -16.43 6.64 32.46
C ARG A 90 -16.57 7.79 33.45
N LYS A 91 -16.20 9.02 33.05
CA LYS A 91 -16.36 10.21 33.90
C LYS A 91 -17.83 10.49 34.21
N ALA A 92 -18.71 10.38 33.22
CA ALA A 92 -20.15 10.57 33.41
C ALA A 92 -20.77 9.53 34.35
N ILE A 93 -20.39 8.25 34.20
CA ILE A 93 -20.82 7.16 35.10
C ILE A 93 -20.36 7.44 36.54
N LEU A 94 -19.09 7.82 36.73
CA LEU A 94 -18.55 8.10 38.06
C LEU A 94 -19.24 9.31 38.72
N ALA A 95 -19.47 10.38 37.96
CA ALA A 95 -20.17 11.56 38.45
C ALA A 95 -21.61 11.23 38.86
N ASN A 96 -22.32 10.43 38.05
CA ASN A 96 -23.68 10.01 38.36
C ASN A 96 -23.73 9.10 39.60
N ALA A 97 -22.81 8.13 39.72
CA ALA A 97 -22.69 7.27 40.90
C ALA A 97 -22.41 8.09 42.18
N THR A 98 -21.55 9.10 42.08
CA THR A 98 -21.24 10.01 43.20
C THR A 98 -22.48 10.81 43.62
N MET A 99 -23.24 11.36 42.67
CA MET A 99 -24.48 12.08 42.98
C MET A 99 -25.53 11.18 43.63
N MET A 100 -25.67 9.93 43.18
CA MET A 100 -26.57 8.97 43.82
C MET A 100 -26.13 8.63 45.24
N ALA A 101 -24.83 8.47 45.50
CA ALA A 101 -24.31 8.24 46.85
C ALA A 101 -24.54 9.43 47.79
N THR A 102 -24.52 10.67 47.29
CA THR A 102 -24.83 11.86 48.10
C THR A 102 -26.31 12.05 48.40
N LEU A 103 -27.20 11.46 47.58
CA LEU A 103 -28.66 11.51 47.76
C LEU A 103 -29.19 10.26 48.47
N ALA A 104 -28.36 9.24 48.65
CA ALA A 104 -28.70 8.07 49.45
C ALA A 104 -28.89 8.50 50.92
N PRO A 105 -29.99 8.10 51.58
CA PRO A 105 -30.12 8.30 53.01
C PRO A 105 -28.93 7.63 53.72
N PRO A 106 -28.46 8.17 54.87
CA PRO A 106 -27.45 7.48 55.66
C PRO A 106 -27.96 6.07 55.95
N GLU A 107 -27.10 5.06 55.80
CA GLU A 107 -27.41 3.71 56.28
C GLU A 107 -27.80 3.85 57.76
N GLU A 108 -29.09 3.65 58.05
CA GLU A 108 -29.53 3.36 59.41
C GLU A 108 -28.81 2.06 59.78
N GLY A 109 -27.84 2.17 60.68
CA GLY A 109 -27.08 1.03 61.16
C GLY A 109 -28.05 -0.03 61.65
N GLU A 110 -27.86 -1.26 61.17
CA GLU A 110 -28.47 -2.43 61.79
C GLU A 110 -28.05 -2.43 63.27
N GLU A 111 -28.99 -2.09 64.15
CA GLU A 111 -28.86 -2.33 65.58
C GLU A 111 -28.80 -3.85 65.78
N ASP A 112 -27.61 -4.30 66.15
CA ASP A 112 -27.31 -5.63 66.69
C ASP A 112 -28.11 -5.81 67.99
N GLU A 113 -29.33 -6.37 67.90
CA GLU A 113 -30.11 -6.79 69.06
C GLU A 113 -29.59 -8.15 69.56
N GLY A 114 -28.99 -8.12 70.77
CA GLY A 114 -28.49 -9.28 71.51
C GLY A 114 -29.51 -10.03 72.37
#